data_AF-A0A3G2RZW1-F1
#
_entry.id   AF-A0A3G2RZW1-F1
#
_cell.length_a   1.000
_cell.length_b   1.000
_cell.length_c   1.000
_cell.angle_alpha   90.00
_cell.angle_beta   90.00
_cell.angle_gamma   90.00
#
_symmetry.space_group_name_H-M   'P 1'
#
loop_
_entity.id
_entity.type
_entity.pdbx_description
1 polymer ?
#
loop_
_entity_poly.entity_id
_entity_poly.type
_entity_poly.pdbx_seq_one_letter_code
_entity_poly.pdbx_strand_id
1 'polypeptide(L)'
;MASAPGASAHAIDHDPEFQVILEQLRAQGASDEEIERTMEQAKQFYLQQKDARASEMKQTSESEQYPPSFHAIVELIATGQESQIPGIRDIPLKINPAPPSESKMECPKKPWESC
;
A
#
# COMPACT_ATOMS: atom_id res chain seq x y z
N MET A 1 -0.27 11.06 -24.92
CA MET A 1 -1.36 11.17 -23.95
C MET A 1 -0.74 11.10 -22.56
N ALA A 2 -0.54 12.23 -21.89
CA ALA A 2 0.06 12.28 -20.55
C ALA A 2 -0.89 13.04 -19.62
N SER A 3 -1.37 12.33 -18.59
CA SER A 3 -2.29 12.84 -17.58
C SER A 3 -1.66 13.96 -16.76
N ALA A 4 -2.47 14.99 -16.49
CA ALA A 4 -2.13 16.12 -15.65
C ALA A 4 -2.08 15.72 -14.16
N PRO A 5 -1.08 16.18 -13.39
CA PRO A 5 -1.17 16.23 -11.94
C PRO A 5 -0.92 17.68 -11.50
N GLY A 6 -1.97 18.43 -11.17
CA GLY A 6 -1.75 19.84 -10.82
C GLY A 6 -2.96 20.63 -10.40
N ALA A 7 -3.94 20.01 -9.73
CA ALA A 7 -5.08 20.74 -9.18
C ALA A 7 -5.26 20.33 -7.72
N SER A 8 -4.51 20.94 -6.78
CA SER A 8 -4.95 20.95 -5.38
C SER A 8 -4.17 21.83 -4.40
N ALA A 9 -3.10 22.52 -4.80
CA ALA A 9 -2.45 23.48 -3.88
C ALA A 9 -3.21 24.81 -3.76
N HIS A 10 -4.07 25.12 -4.74
CA HIS A 10 -4.79 26.40 -4.83
C HIS A 10 -6.23 26.35 -4.30
N ALA A 11 -6.66 25.22 -3.70
CA ALA A 11 -8.07 24.96 -3.41
C ALA A 11 -8.49 25.23 -1.95
N ILE A 12 -7.57 25.23 -0.97
CA ILE A 12 -7.94 25.36 0.46
C ILE A 12 -8.54 26.75 0.76
N ASP A 13 -8.04 27.80 0.09
CA ASP A 13 -8.57 29.15 0.23
C ASP A 13 -9.98 29.29 -0.38
N HIS A 14 -10.37 28.41 -1.30
CA HIS A 14 -11.69 28.39 -1.92
C HIS A 14 -12.60 27.29 -1.38
N ASP A 15 -12.16 26.56 -0.35
CA ASP A 15 -12.95 25.50 0.24
C ASP A 15 -14.11 26.12 1.05
N PRO A 16 -15.37 25.76 0.73
CA PRO A 16 -16.52 26.37 1.36
C PRO A 16 -16.63 26.03 2.85
N GLU A 17 -16.14 24.86 3.29
CA GLU A 17 -16.15 24.50 4.71
C GLU A 17 -15.07 25.28 5.47
N PHE A 18 -13.90 25.48 4.86
CA PHE A 18 -12.83 26.27 5.47
C PHE A 18 -13.21 27.76 5.60
N GLN A 19 -13.87 28.34 4.59
CA GLN A 19 -14.33 29.74 4.65
C GLN A 19 -15.36 29.97 5.76
N VAL A 20 -16.25 28.99 6.00
CA VAL A 20 -17.19 29.05 7.13
C VAL A 20 -16.46 29.07 8.47
N ILE A 21 -15.37 28.32 8.61
CA ILE A 21 -14.54 28.31 9.82
C ILE A 21 -13.88 29.68 10.05
N LEU A 22 -13.33 30.30 9.00
CA LEU A 22 -12.73 31.64 9.10
C LEU A 22 -13.77 32.73 9.42
N GLU A 23 -14.96 32.63 8.82
CA GLU A 23 -16.07 33.55 9.09
C GLU A 23 -16.60 33.40 10.52
N GLN A 24 -16.65 32.17 11.04
CA GLN A 24 -17.02 31.89 12.43
C GLN A 24 -16.02 32.46 13.44
N LEU A 25 -14.71 32.36 13.14
CA LEU A 25 -13.64 32.96 13.94
C LEU A 25 -13.74 34.48 13.95
N ARG A 26 -13.97 35.09 12.78
CA ARG A 26 -14.23 36.53 12.65
C ARG A 26 -15.47 36.96 13.46
N ALA A 27 -16.55 36.19 13.41
CA ALA A 27 -17.78 36.46 14.17
C ALA A 27 -17.59 36.34 15.69
N GLN A 28 -16.60 35.56 16.15
CA GLN A 28 -16.21 35.46 17.55
C GLN A 28 -15.31 36.61 18.02
N GLY A 29 -15.02 37.59 17.14
CA GLY A 29 -14.17 38.74 17.44
C GLY A 29 -12.68 38.42 17.40
N ALA A 30 -12.28 37.32 16.74
CA ALA A 30 -10.87 37.04 16.50
C ALA A 30 -10.24 38.15 15.66
N SER A 31 -9.03 38.54 16.03
CA SER A 31 -8.23 39.51 15.29
C SER A 31 -7.80 38.94 13.93
N ASP A 32 -7.52 39.82 12.96
CA ASP A 32 -7.07 39.40 11.63
C ASP A 32 -5.78 38.56 11.69
N GLU A 33 -4.93 38.79 12.70
CA GLU A 33 -3.70 38.03 12.96
C GLU A 33 -3.98 36.56 13.35
N GLU A 34 -5.07 36.31 14.09
CA GLU A 34 -5.48 34.96 14.49
C GLU A 34 -6.11 34.18 13.33
N ILE A 35 -6.76 34.89 12.41
CA ILE A 35 -7.33 34.34 11.18
C ILE A 35 -6.18 33.89 10.25
N GLU A 36 -5.16 34.73 10.09
CA GLU A 36 -3.99 34.43 9.26
C GLU A 36 -3.21 33.23 9.83
N ARG A 37 -3.02 33.19 11.15
CA ARG A 37 -2.38 32.05 11.84
C ARG A 37 -3.13 30.74 11.62
N THR A 38 -4.47 30.77 11.64
CA THR A 38 -5.31 29.59 11.41
C THR A 38 -5.18 29.10 9.96
N MET A 39 -5.13 30.04 9.01
CA MET A 39 -4.90 29.75 7.60
C MET A 39 -3.51 29.15 7.35
N GLU A 40 -2.47 29.70 7.96
CA GLU A 40 -1.11 29.16 7.86
C GLU A 40 -1.00 27.76 8.48
N GLN A 41 -1.63 27.52 9.62
CA GLN A 41 -1.64 26.20 10.26
C GLN A 41 -2.34 25.16 9.39
N ALA A 42 -3.46 25.52 8.75
CA ALA A 42 -4.15 24.64 7.81
C ALA A 42 -3.28 24.34 6.57
N LYS A 43 -2.59 25.35 6.02
CA LYS A 43 -1.64 25.18 4.91
C LYS A 43 -0.48 24.25 5.29
N GLN A 44 0.08 24.43 6.49
CA GLN A 44 1.14 23.55 7.00
C GLN A 44 0.68 22.11 7.16
N PHE A 45 -0.51 21.88 7.72
CA PHE A 45 -1.07 20.54 7.88
C PHE A 45 -1.25 19.83 6.53
N TYR A 46 -1.73 20.56 5.51
CA TYR A 46 -1.90 20.00 4.18
C TYR A 46 -0.58 19.59 3.53
N LEU A 47 0.45 20.44 3.65
CA LEU A 47 1.80 20.12 3.17
C LEU A 47 2.38 18.91 3.90
N GLN A 48 2.24 18.86 5.23
CA GLN A 48 2.69 17.75 6.06
C GLN A 48 1.98 16.43 5.68
N GLN A 49 0.67 16.46 5.44
CA GLN A 49 -0.10 15.30 5.00
C GLN A 49 0.30 14.84 3.60
N LYS A 50 0.62 15.78 2.69
CA LYS A 50 1.11 15.44 1.35
C LYS A 50 2.45 14.72 1.42
N ASP A 51 3.36 15.19 2.26
CA ASP A 51 4.67 14.57 2.44
C ASP A 51 4.56 13.20 3.12
N ALA A 52 3.64 13.04 4.08
CA ALA A 52 3.33 11.75 4.72
C ALA A 52 2.74 10.74 3.72
N ARG A 53 1.75 11.13 2.90
CA ARG A 53 1.23 10.26 1.83
C ARG A 53 2.29 9.94 0.77
N ALA A 54 3.14 10.89 0.42
CA ALA A 54 4.21 10.68 -0.56
C ALA A 54 5.32 9.74 -0.03
N SER A 55 5.58 9.76 1.28
CA SER A 55 6.54 8.84 1.91
C SER A 55 5.94 7.44 2.11
N GLU A 56 4.65 7.32 2.43
CA GLU A 56 3.95 6.03 2.53
C GLU A 56 3.80 5.34 1.14
N MET A 57 3.55 6.12 0.08
CA MET A 57 3.49 5.62 -1.30
C MET A 57 4.86 5.18 -1.85
N LYS A 58 5.97 5.69 -1.31
CA LYS A 58 7.33 5.29 -1.70
C LYS A 58 7.78 3.97 -1.06
N GLN A 59 7.28 3.64 0.13
CA GLN A 59 7.70 2.41 0.84
C GLN A 59 7.11 1.13 0.24
N THR A 60 6.07 1.22 -0.61
CA THR A 60 5.52 0.07 -1.33
C THR A 60 6.11 -0.12 -2.74
N SER A 61 6.96 0.81 -3.20
CA SER A 61 7.58 0.77 -4.53
C SER A 61 9.09 0.51 -4.55
N GLU A 62 9.73 0.37 -3.38
CA GLU A 62 11.17 0.08 -3.31
C GLU A 62 11.49 -1.42 -3.31
N SER A 63 10.47 -2.27 -3.13
CA SER A 63 10.56 -3.67 -3.51
C SER A 63 9.89 -3.86 -4.87
N GLU A 64 10.72 -4.16 -5.87
CA GLU A 64 10.37 -5.07 -6.95
C GLU A 64 9.57 -4.49 -8.14
N GLN A 65 10.27 -3.71 -8.97
CA GLN A 65 9.83 -3.40 -10.34
C GLN A 65 9.56 -4.71 -11.11
N TYR A 66 8.29 -5.03 -11.32
CA TYR A 66 7.90 -6.18 -12.14
C TYR A 66 8.46 -6.04 -13.56
N PRO A 67 9.06 -7.09 -14.14
CA PRO A 67 9.64 -7.00 -15.46
C PRO A 67 8.59 -6.59 -16.50
N PRO A 68 9.01 -5.85 -17.54
CA PRO A 68 8.09 -5.17 -18.46
C PRO A 68 7.23 -6.12 -19.31
N SER A 69 7.61 -7.40 -19.42
CA SER A 69 6.85 -8.40 -20.16
C SER A 69 7.17 -9.83 -19.71
N PHE A 70 6.32 -10.78 -20.11
CA PHE A 70 6.55 -12.21 -19.87
C PHE A 70 7.86 -12.72 -20.49
N HIS A 71 8.28 -12.19 -21.65
CA HIS A 71 9.51 -12.62 -22.31
C HIS A 71 10.75 -12.30 -21.47
N ALA A 72 10.73 -11.17 -20.77
CA ALA A 72 11.80 -10.79 -19.83
C ALA A 72 11.88 -11.75 -18.64
N ILE A 73 10.74 -12.28 -18.17
CA ILE A 73 10.72 -13.32 -17.13
C ILE A 73 11.34 -14.61 -17.65
N VAL A 74 10.99 -15.04 -18.87
CA VAL A 74 11.55 -16.24 -19.49
C VAL A 74 13.07 -16.15 -19.63
N GLU A 75 13.58 -14.98 -20.02
CA GLU A 75 15.03 -14.74 -20.12
C GLU A 75 15.73 -14.80 -18.77
N LEU A 76 15.15 -14.19 -17.72
CA LEU A 76 15.69 -14.27 -16.35
C LEU A 76 15.75 -15.72 -15.83
N ILE A 77 14.74 -16.54 -16.15
CA ILE A 77 14.74 -17.97 -15.79
C ILE A 77 15.81 -18.71 -16.61
N ALA A 78 15.84 -18.50 -17.93
CA ALA A 78 16.78 -19.18 -18.82
C ALA A 78 18.25 -18.85 -18.52
N THR A 79 18.52 -17.65 -18.00
CA THR A 79 19.85 -17.18 -17.59
C THR A 79 20.19 -17.53 -16.13
N GLY A 80 19.29 -18.19 -15.39
CA GLY A 80 19.49 -18.55 -13.99
C GLY A 80 19.45 -17.37 -13.02
N GLN A 81 18.89 -16.23 -13.44
CA GLN A 81 18.69 -15.03 -12.64
C GLN A 81 17.32 -15.02 -11.95
N GLU A 82 16.88 -16.18 -11.48
CA GLU A 82 15.56 -16.40 -10.90
C GLU A 82 15.30 -15.57 -9.64
N SER A 83 16.35 -15.28 -8.85
CA SER A 83 16.27 -14.45 -7.64
C SER A 83 15.96 -12.97 -7.91
N GLN A 84 16.03 -12.52 -9.16
CA GLN A 84 15.64 -11.16 -9.56
C GLN A 84 14.17 -11.07 -9.97
N ILE A 85 13.46 -12.21 -10.04
CA ILE A 85 12.05 -12.24 -10.38
C ILE A 85 11.27 -11.89 -9.11
N PRO A 86 10.50 -10.79 -9.14
CA PRO A 86 9.82 -10.32 -7.96
C PRO A 86 8.70 -11.28 -7.52
N GLY A 87 8.53 -11.41 -6.21
CA GLY A 87 7.51 -12.25 -5.58
C GLY A 87 7.76 -13.77 -5.63
N ILE A 88 8.87 -14.26 -6.20
CA ILE A 88 9.19 -15.68 -6.18
C ILE A 88 9.81 -16.07 -4.83
N ARG A 89 9.27 -17.11 -4.19
CA ARG A 89 9.77 -17.65 -2.92
C ARG A 89 10.60 -18.88 -3.19
N ASP A 90 11.76 -19.00 -2.56
CA ASP A 90 12.59 -20.20 -2.62
C ASP A 90 11.81 -21.39 -2.02
N ILE A 91 11.57 -22.41 -2.84
CA ILE A 91 10.90 -23.63 -2.40
C ILE A 91 12.01 -24.61 -1.98
N PRO A 92 12.15 -24.93 -0.69
CA PRO A 92 13.20 -25.82 -0.24
C PRO A 92 12.99 -27.23 -0.82
N LEU A 93 14.07 -27.85 -1.31
CA LEU A 93 14.05 -29.23 -1.82
C LEU A 93 13.68 -30.27 -0.76
N LYS A 94 13.90 -29.94 0.52
CA LYS A 94 13.58 -30.80 1.65
C LYS A 94 12.33 -30.30 2.36
N ILE A 95 11.26 -31.08 2.29
CA ILE A 95 10.12 -30.89 3.19
C ILE A 95 10.48 -31.36 4.61
N ASN A 96 9.74 -30.88 5.61
CA ASN A 96 9.91 -31.14 7.04
C ASN A 96 10.60 -32.49 7.34
N PRO A 97 11.74 -32.50 8.07
CA PRO A 97 12.46 -33.75 8.38
C PRO A 97 11.70 -34.69 9.32
N ALA A 98 10.65 -34.23 9.98
CA ALA A 98 9.83 -35.07 10.84
C ALA A 98 9.07 -36.13 10.03
N PRO A 99 8.84 -37.34 10.57
CA PRO A 99 7.97 -38.31 9.93
C PRO A 99 6.58 -37.72 9.74
N PRO A 100 5.87 -38.05 8.64
CA PRO A 100 4.49 -37.63 8.44
C PRO A 100 3.61 -38.15 9.58
N SER A 101 2.52 -37.44 9.87
CA SER A 101 1.55 -37.94 10.83
C SER A 101 0.87 -39.18 10.26
N GLU A 102 0.90 -40.27 11.01
CA GLU A 102 0.10 -41.47 10.70
C GLU A 102 -1.39 -41.21 11.00
N SER A 103 -2.28 -41.84 10.23
CA SER A 103 -3.72 -41.82 10.51
C SER A 103 -4.01 -42.61 11.78
N LYS A 104 -4.68 -41.98 12.76
CA LYS A 104 -5.10 -42.63 14.02
C LYS A 104 -6.52 -43.22 13.94
N MET A 105 -7.19 -43.08 12.80
CA MET A 105 -8.57 -43.49 12.63
C MET A 105 -8.64 -44.88 12.01
N GLU A 106 -9.38 -45.78 12.65
CA GLU A 106 -9.70 -47.09 12.10
C GLU A 106 -10.52 -46.92 10.81
N CYS A 107 -10.04 -47.47 9.69
CA CYS A 107 -10.81 -47.47 8.45
C CYS A 107 -11.97 -48.46 8.60
N PRO A 108 -13.24 -48.03 8.45
CA PRO A 108 -14.36 -48.95 8.52
C PRO A 108 -14.23 -49.98 7.41
N LYS A 109 -14.21 -51.27 7.80
CA LYS A 109 -14.15 -52.38 6.85
C LYS A 109 -15.38 -52.37 5.96
N LYS A 110 -15.16 -52.58 4.67
CA LYS A 110 -16.24 -52.80 3.72
C LYS A 110 -16.91 -54.14 4.03
N PRO A 111 -18.23 -54.27 3.84
CA PRO A 111 -18.99 -55.46 4.23
C PRO A 111 -18.54 -56.76 3.53
N TRP A 112 -17.80 -56.67 2.42
CA TRP A 112 -17.21 -57.82 1.71
C TRP A 112 -15.81 -58.22 2.20
N GLU A 113 -15.23 -57.52 3.19
CA GLU A 113 -13.91 -57.82 3.77
C GLU A 113 -13.99 -58.76 5.00
N SER A 114 -15.19 -59.21 5.36
CA SER A 114 -15.47 -60.08 6.53
C SER A 114 -16.07 -61.43 6.12
N CYS A 115 -15.59 -62.02 5.02
CA CYS A 115 -15.98 -63.37 4.58
C CYS A 115 -15.34 -64.47 5.43
#